data_AF-A0A4R6C3P2-F1
#
_entry.id   AF-A0A4R6C3P2-F1
#
_cell.length_a   1.000
_cell.length_b   1.000
_cell.length_c   1.000
_cell.angle_alpha   90.00
_cell.angle_beta   90.00
_cell.angle_gamma   90.00
#
_symmetry.space_group_name_H-M   'P 1'
#
loop_
_entity.id
_entity.type
_entity.pdbx_description
1 polymer ?
#
loop_
_entity_poly.entity_id
_entity_poly.type
_entity_poly.pdbx_seq_one_letter_code
_entity_poly.pdbx_strand_id
1 'polypeptide(L)'
;MQILKSENYSNRAIAEILNRAPQTINNEINRGTVKQIKRIVSNGKEYFYDYEFYFPDVAQLKYETNRMNSCRTPKHQLSHAFIDWADKMMLNKKWSPDVVVAYAKKNNIFCDSIIPCVSTLYNWIERGIMKTSNIDLIEKISRKPNTNRRPSRKNKKVLGKSIEDRSHEINSRDVFGHWEIDTVIRVY
;
A
#
# COMPACT_ATOMS: atom_id res chain seq x y z
N MET A 1 23.19 1.33 0.10
CA MET A 1 23.22 1.85 -1.29
C MET A 1 24.03 3.13 -1.42
N GLN A 2 23.79 4.15 -0.59
CA GLN A 2 24.49 5.45 -0.70
C GLN A 2 26.02 5.32 -0.67
N ILE A 3 26.58 4.60 0.31
CA ILE A 3 28.03 4.36 0.43
C ILE A 3 28.59 3.68 -0.83
N LEU A 4 27.97 2.57 -1.25
CA LEU A 4 28.39 1.85 -2.46
C LEU A 4 28.32 2.72 -3.72
N LYS A 5 27.37 3.65 -3.80
CA LYS A 5 27.27 4.56 -4.93
C LYS A 5 28.34 5.66 -4.89
N SER A 6 28.69 6.17 -3.71
CA SER A 6 29.83 7.08 -3.54
C SER A 6 31.18 6.42 -3.82
N GLU A 7 31.29 5.11 -3.61
CA GLU A 7 32.46 4.31 -3.98
C GLU A 7 32.48 3.90 -5.47
N ASN A 8 31.62 4.49 -6.30
CA ASN A 8 31.54 4.24 -7.75
C ASN A 8 31.21 2.79 -8.16
N TYR A 9 30.53 2.01 -7.32
CA TYR A 9 30.05 0.69 -7.74
C TYR A 9 28.99 0.80 -8.84
N SER A 10 29.03 -0.13 -9.79
CA SER A 10 28.01 -0.27 -10.82
C SER A 10 26.69 -0.73 -10.20
N ASN A 11 25.55 -0.37 -10.81
CA ASN A 11 24.23 -0.76 -10.29
C ASN A 11 24.07 -2.29 -10.23
N ARG A 12 24.77 -3.05 -11.09
CA ARG A 12 24.80 -4.52 -11.06
C ARG A 12 25.60 -5.06 -9.88
N ALA A 13 26.78 -4.51 -9.63
CA ALA A 13 27.59 -4.91 -8.47
C ALA A 13 26.87 -4.61 -7.15
N ILE A 14 26.20 -3.46 -7.05
CA ILE A 14 25.34 -3.12 -5.90
C ILE A 14 24.21 -4.15 -5.75
N ALA A 15 23.61 -4.61 -6.85
CA ALA A 15 22.53 -5.58 -6.84
C ALA A 15 22.99 -6.96 -6.36
N GLU A 16 24.18 -7.40 -6.77
CA GLU A 16 24.82 -8.63 -6.31
C GLU A 16 25.13 -8.55 -4.80
N ILE A 17 25.75 -7.46 -4.34
CA ILE A 17 26.08 -7.25 -2.91
C ILE A 17 24.83 -7.27 -2.03
N LEU A 18 23.73 -6.65 -2.49
CA LEU A 18 22.48 -6.55 -1.72
C LEU A 18 21.53 -7.72 -1.94
N ASN A 19 21.89 -8.67 -2.81
CA ASN A 19 21.03 -9.78 -3.25
C ASN A 19 19.64 -9.30 -3.70
N ARG A 20 19.63 -8.37 -4.66
CA ARG A 20 18.42 -7.78 -5.26
C ARG A 20 18.52 -7.80 -6.77
N ALA A 21 17.38 -7.70 -7.45
CA ALA A 21 17.38 -7.59 -8.91
C ALA A 21 18.06 -6.27 -9.35
N PRO A 22 18.91 -6.28 -10.39
CA PRO A 22 19.55 -5.06 -10.91
C PRO A 22 18.57 -3.94 -11.26
N GLN A 23 17.38 -4.32 -11.75
CA GLN A 23 16.33 -3.35 -12.07
C GLN A 23 15.78 -2.64 -10.84
N THR A 24 15.68 -3.33 -9.69
CA THR A 24 15.24 -2.73 -8.43
C THR A 24 16.22 -1.65 -7.98
N ILE A 25 17.52 -1.94 -8.05
CA ILE A 25 18.57 -0.97 -7.72
C ILE A 25 18.53 0.22 -8.67
N ASN A 26 18.36 -0.02 -9.98
CA ASN A 26 18.27 1.05 -10.96
C ASN A 26 17.07 1.99 -10.70
N ASN A 27 15.90 1.41 -10.45
CA ASN A 27 14.69 2.18 -10.15
C ASN A 27 14.83 2.99 -8.86
N GLU A 28 15.45 2.41 -7.83
CA GLU A 28 15.68 3.07 -6.55
C GLU A 28 16.67 4.24 -6.68
N ILE A 29 17.78 4.04 -7.38
CA ILE A 29 18.77 5.10 -7.64
C ILE A 29 18.10 6.23 -8.42
N ASN A 30 17.42 5.94 -9.53
CA ASN A 30 16.73 6.95 -10.33
C ASN A 30 15.67 7.73 -9.51
N ARG A 31 15.05 7.07 -8.54
CA ARG A 31 14.12 7.73 -7.62
C ARG A 31 14.86 8.68 -6.68
N GLY A 32 15.98 8.25 -6.08
CA GLY A 32 16.71 9.00 -5.05
C GLY A 32 17.78 9.98 -5.55
N THR A 33 18.12 9.97 -6.83
CA THR A 33 19.11 10.90 -7.41
C THR A 33 18.55 12.33 -7.46
N VAL A 34 19.35 13.28 -6.97
CA VAL A 34 19.04 14.72 -6.95
C VAL A 34 20.22 15.51 -7.50
N LYS A 35 19.93 16.57 -8.27
CA LYS A 35 20.93 17.55 -8.71
C LYS A 35 21.25 18.51 -7.57
N GLN A 36 22.51 18.60 -7.20
CA GLN A 36 23.02 19.54 -6.21
C GLN A 36 23.99 20.51 -6.86
N ILE A 37 23.98 21.75 -6.38
CA ILE A 37 24.88 22.81 -6.83
C ILE A 37 25.96 22.98 -5.76
N LYS A 38 27.23 22.81 -6.14
CA LYS A 38 28.37 23.14 -5.29
C LYS A 38 28.89 24.52 -5.68
N ARG A 39 28.85 25.45 -4.73
CA ARG A 39 29.54 26.73 -4.85
C ARG A 39 30.99 26.58 -4.40
N ILE A 40 31.92 26.98 -5.24
CA ILE A 40 33.36 27.02 -4.94
C ILE A 40 33.84 28.44 -5.19
N VAL A 41 34.53 29.02 -4.20
CA VAL A 41 35.15 30.34 -4.33
C VAL A 41 36.65 30.15 -4.46
N SER A 42 37.24 30.66 -5.53
CA SER A 42 38.69 30.62 -5.75
C SER A 42 39.15 31.97 -6.30
N ASN A 43 40.19 32.54 -5.67
CA ASN A 43 40.75 33.86 -6.02
C ASN A 43 39.69 34.97 -6.20
N GLY A 44 38.68 35.01 -5.31
CA GLY A 44 37.60 36.01 -5.35
C GLY A 44 36.57 35.81 -6.47
N LYS A 45 36.68 34.74 -7.27
CA LYS A 45 35.69 34.35 -8.28
C LYS A 45 34.86 33.18 -7.78
N GLU A 46 33.56 33.26 -7.99
CA GLU A 46 32.62 32.19 -7.65
C GLU A 46 32.38 31.28 -8.85
N TYR A 47 32.39 29.97 -8.60
CA TYR A 47 32.10 28.92 -9.56
C TYR A 47 30.98 28.04 -9.03
N PHE A 48 30.04 27.68 -9.90
CA PHE A 48 28.93 26.80 -9.60
C PHE A 48 29.09 25.52 -10.41
N TYR A 49 29.08 24.39 -9.74
CA TYR A 49 29.16 23.07 -10.37
C TYR A 49 27.93 22.26 -10.00
N ASP A 50 27.26 21.73 -11.00
CA ASP A 50 26.14 20.83 -10.80
C ASP A 50 26.65 19.39 -10.74
N TYR A 51 26.19 18.62 -9.76
CA TYR A 51 26.49 17.20 -9.63
C TYR A 51 25.27 16.43 -9.17
N GLU A 52 25.19 15.17 -9.57
CA GLU A 52 24.10 14.28 -9.16
C GLU A 52 24.56 13.45 -7.97
N PHE A 53 23.75 13.43 -6.92
CA PHE A 53 24.00 12.63 -5.73
C PHE A 53 22.75 11.84 -5.34
N TYR A 54 22.95 10.58 -4.96
CA TYR A 54 21.86 9.71 -4.51
C TYR A 54 21.62 9.87 -3.02
N PHE A 55 20.37 10.18 -2.65
CA PHE A 55 19.92 10.19 -1.25
C PHE A 55 18.83 9.15 -1.04
N PRO A 56 19.02 8.20 -0.11
CA PRO A 56 18.01 7.18 0.19
C PRO A 56 16.74 7.82 0.77
N ASP A 57 16.86 8.84 1.60
CA ASP A 57 15.71 9.54 2.20
C ASP A 57 14.82 10.19 1.14
N VAL A 58 15.42 10.76 0.09
CA VAL A 58 14.67 11.35 -1.03
C VAL A 58 13.93 10.28 -1.83
N ALA A 59 14.57 9.12 -2.05
CA ALA A 59 13.93 7.99 -2.70
C ALA A 59 12.71 7.50 -1.90
N GLN A 60 12.87 7.37 -0.58
CA GLN A 60 11.81 6.95 0.32
C GLN A 60 10.65 7.94 0.33
N LEU A 61 10.94 9.24 0.48
CA LEU A 61 9.92 10.30 0.43
C LEU A 61 9.14 10.28 -0.89
N LYS A 62 9.82 10.15 -2.02
CA LYS A 62 9.14 10.04 -3.34
C LYS A 62 8.29 8.77 -3.45
N TYR A 63 8.72 7.65 -2.85
CA TYR A 63 7.91 6.44 -2.82
C TYR A 63 6.64 6.65 -1.99
N GLU A 64 6.77 7.24 -0.81
CA GLU A 64 5.64 7.50 0.09
C GLU A 64 4.63 8.46 -0.52
N THR A 65 5.07 9.56 -1.14
CA THR A 65 4.17 10.50 -1.82
C THR A 65 3.44 9.83 -2.99
N ASN A 66 4.15 9.08 -3.83
CA ASN A 66 3.53 8.32 -4.91
C ASN A 66 2.56 7.25 -4.38
N ARG A 67 2.89 6.59 -3.27
CA ARG A 67 2.05 5.57 -2.65
C ARG A 67 0.75 6.17 -2.11
N MET A 68 0.82 7.36 -1.49
CA MET A 68 -0.35 8.11 -1.06
C MET A 68 -1.27 8.47 -2.23
N ASN A 69 -0.69 8.79 -3.39
CA ASN A 69 -1.42 9.13 -4.60
C ASN A 69 -1.90 7.91 -5.42
N SER A 70 -1.39 6.71 -5.13
CA SER A 70 -1.71 5.49 -5.90
C SER A 70 -3.10 4.93 -5.61
N CYS A 71 -3.68 5.30 -4.47
CA CYS A 71 -4.99 4.80 -4.06
C CYS A 71 -6.08 5.83 -4.36
N ARG A 72 -7.26 5.34 -4.74
CA ARG A 72 -8.44 6.21 -4.86
C ARG A 72 -8.74 6.83 -3.49
N THR A 73 -8.95 8.15 -3.46
CA THR A 73 -9.37 8.86 -2.25
C THR A 73 -10.65 8.21 -1.68
N PRO A 74 -10.60 7.74 -0.42
CA PRO A 74 -11.77 7.18 0.24
C PRO A 74 -12.93 8.18 0.26
N LYS A 75 -14.15 7.70 0.01
CA LYS A 75 -15.35 8.55 -0.02
C LYS A 75 -15.55 9.38 1.25
N HIS A 76 -15.16 8.89 2.43
CA HIS A 76 -15.29 9.65 3.69
C HIS A 76 -14.44 10.92 3.72
N GLN A 77 -13.29 10.95 3.03
CA GLN A 77 -12.45 12.16 2.92
C GLN A 77 -13.06 13.22 2.00
N LEU A 78 -13.98 12.83 1.12
CA LEU A 78 -14.69 13.75 0.22
C LEU A 78 -16.05 14.19 0.78
N SER A 79 -16.52 13.53 1.85
CA SER A 79 -17.91 13.63 2.33
C SER A 79 -18.01 14.20 3.75
N HIS A 80 -17.12 15.13 4.12
CA HIS A 80 -17.12 15.77 5.44
C HIS A 80 -18.47 16.38 5.83
N ALA A 81 -19.09 17.16 4.92
CA ALA A 81 -20.39 17.79 5.17
C ALA A 81 -21.51 16.75 5.40
N PHE A 82 -21.47 15.63 4.67
CA PHE A 82 -22.42 14.54 4.86
C PHE A 82 -22.19 13.83 6.20
N ILE A 83 -20.93 13.59 6.59
CA ILE A 83 -20.58 12.94 7.86
C ILE A 83 -21.08 13.78 9.04
N ASP A 84 -20.78 15.08 9.05
CA ASP A 84 -21.22 15.97 10.14
C ASP A 84 -22.75 16.05 10.24
N TRP A 85 -23.44 16.06 9.11
CA TRP A 85 -24.91 16.04 9.06
C TRP A 85 -25.46 14.69 9.54
N ALA A 86 -24.88 13.58 9.07
CA ALA A 86 -25.27 12.23 9.44
C ALA A 86 -25.08 11.98 10.94
N ASP A 87 -23.96 12.43 11.52
CA ASP A 87 -23.69 12.37 12.95
C ASP A 87 -24.76 13.13 13.76
N LYS A 88 -25.14 14.34 13.33
CA LYS A 88 -26.22 15.09 14.00
C LYS A 88 -27.55 14.34 13.95
N MET A 89 -27.89 13.71 12.83
CA MET A 89 -29.15 12.96 12.70
C MET A 89 -29.15 11.67 13.52
N MET A 90 -28.04 10.94 13.54
CA MET A 90 -27.94 9.69 14.31
C MET A 90 -27.85 9.96 15.82
N LEU A 91 -27.06 10.94 16.26
CA LEU A 91 -26.87 11.23 17.68
C LEU A 91 -28.07 11.93 18.31
N ASN A 92 -28.61 12.97 17.66
CA ASN A 92 -29.66 13.81 18.25
C ASN A 92 -31.05 13.28 17.95
N LYS A 93 -31.32 12.88 16.69
CA LYS A 93 -32.65 12.39 16.28
C LYS A 93 -32.79 10.87 16.37
N LYS A 94 -31.74 10.15 16.77
CA LYS A 94 -31.71 8.68 16.87
C LYS A 94 -32.11 7.96 15.58
N TRP A 95 -31.76 8.55 14.43
CA TRP A 95 -31.99 7.92 13.13
C TRP A 95 -31.05 6.72 12.93
N SER A 96 -31.52 5.69 12.23
CA SER A 96 -30.67 4.59 11.78
C SER A 96 -29.84 5.01 10.55
N PRO A 97 -28.68 4.39 10.29
CA PRO A 97 -27.85 4.69 9.12
C PRO A 97 -28.60 4.49 7.80
N ASP A 98 -29.51 3.51 7.75
CA ASP A 98 -30.41 3.26 6.63
C ASP A 98 -31.32 4.47 6.34
N VAL A 99 -31.96 5.01 7.38
CA VAL A 99 -32.84 6.18 7.27
C VAL A 99 -32.05 7.41 6.84
N VAL A 100 -30.85 7.62 7.39
CA VAL A 100 -29.99 8.77 7.04
C VAL A 100 -29.65 8.76 5.54
N VAL A 101 -29.21 7.62 5.01
CA VAL A 101 -28.86 7.49 3.58
C VAL A 101 -30.10 7.63 2.70
N ALA A 102 -31.20 6.95 3.03
CA ALA A 102 -32.44 6.99 2.27
C ALA A 102 -33.03 8.41 2.22
N TYR A 103 -33.03 9.11 3.35
CA TYR A 103 -33.52 10.48 3.46
C TYR A 103 -32.65 11.46 2.66
N ALA A 104 -31.31 11.34 2.76
CA ALA A 104 -30.39 12.19 2.02
C ALA A 104 -30.60 12.09 0.51
N LYS A 105 -30.80 10.86 -0.01
CA LYS A 105 -31.08 10.62 -1.43
C LYS A 105 -32.45 11.12 -1.84
N LYS A 106 -33.50 10.76 -1.09
CA LYS A 106 -34.89 11.12 -1.44
C LYS A 106 -35.11 12.63 -1.49
N ASN A 107 -34.44 13.38 -0.61
CA ASN A 107 -34.56 14.84 -0.53
C ASN A 107 -33.45 15.59 -1.28
N ASN A 108 -32.59 14.89 -2.02
CA ASN A 108 -31.47 15.48 -2.77
C ASN A 108 -30.61 16.47 -1.95
N ILE A 109 -30.35 16.15 -0.68
CA ILE A 109 -29.62 17.04 0.24
C ILE A 109 -28.14 17.15 -0.16
N PHE A 110 -27.59 16.05 -0.68
CA PHE A 110 -26.21 15.96 -1.15
C PHE A 110 -26.17 15.29 -2.52
N CYS A 111 -25.08 15.50 -3.26
CA CYS A 111 -24.85 14.80 -4.52
C CYS A 111 -24.69 13.29 -4.28
N ASP A 112 -25.32 12.46 -5.12
CA ASP A 112 -25.26 10.99 -5.04
C ASP A 112 -23.83 10.42 -5.06
N SER A 113 -22.87 11.15 -5.63
CA SER A 113 -21.47 10.75 -5.63
C SER A 113 -20.85 10.72 -4.23
N ILE A 114 -21.29 11.63 -3.36
CA ILE A 114 -20.82 11.86 -1.99
C ILE A 114 -21.54 10.93 -1.02
N ILE A 115 -22.82 10.63 -1.26
CA ILE A 115 -23.62 9.78 -0.38
C ILE A 115 -23.08 8.32 -0.45
N PRO A 116 -22.68 7.73 0.69
CA PRO A 116 -22.26 6.33 0.73
C PRO A 116 -23.46 5.38 0.58
N CYS A 117 -23.20 4.11 0.24
CA CYS A 117 -24.20 3.07 0.46
C CYS A 117 -24.28 2.75 1.96
N VAL A 118 -25.40 2.19 2.40
CA VAL A 118 -25.64 1.91 3.82
C VAL A 118 -24.54 1.03 4.42
N SER A 119 -24.12 -0.04 3.74
CA SER A 119 -23.03 -0.91 4.22
C SER A 119 -21.71 -0.16 4.37
N THR A 120 -21.43 0.82 3.50
CA THR A 120 -20.26 1.69 3.63
C THR A 120 -20.38 2.64 4.82
N LEU A 121 -21.58 3.17 5.10
CA LEU A 121 -21.82 4.00 6.28
C LEU A 121 -21.62 3.21 7.58
N TYR A 122 -22.13 1.98 7.66
CA TYR A 122 -21.84 1.09 8.79
C TYR A 122 -20.33 0.79 8.92
N ASN A 123 -19.63 0.56 7.80
CA ASN A 123 -18.17 0.36 7.83
C ASN A 123 -17.42 1.60 8.35
N TRP A 124 -17.91 2.81 8.09
CA TRP A 124 -17.30 4.04 8.61
C TRP A 124 -17.47 4.17 10.12
N ILE A 125 -18.66 3.84 10.63
CA ILE A 125 -18.95 3.77 12.07
C ILE A 125 -18.07 2.70 12.75
N GLU A 126 -18.00 1.49 12.20
CA GLU A 126 -17.19 0.39 12.75
C GLU A 126 -15.69 0.72 12.79
N ARG A 127 -15.20 1.54 11.84
CA ARG A 127 -13.81 2.01 11.79
C ARG A 127 -13.54 3.25 12.63
N GLY A 128 -14.56 3.83 13.28
CA GLY A 128 -14.42 5.06 14.07
C GLY A 128 -14.12 6.31 13.24
N ILE A 129 -14.55 6.34 11.97
CA ILE A 129 -14.35 7.50 11.08
C ILE A 129 -15.35 8.62 11.41
N MET A 130 -16.49 8.26 11.98
CA MET A 130 -17.57 9.17 12.38
C MET A 130 -17.61 9.33 13.89
N LYS A 131 -18.26 10.38 14.40
CA LYS A 131 -18.47 10.55 15.85
C LYS A 131 -19.45 9.52 16.39
N THR A 132 -20.45 9.16 15.60
CA THR A 132 -21.42 8.11 15.94
C THR A 132 -20.69 6.77 16.09
N SER A 133 -20.88 6.13 17.24
CA SER A 133 -20.34 4.81 17.56
C SER A 133 -21.44 3.75 17.57
N ASN A 134 -21.06 2.46 17.51
CA ASN A 134 -22.01 1.35 17.57
C ASN A 134 -22.89 1.36 18.83
N ILE A 135 -22.42 1.98 19.93
CA ILE A 135 -23.20 2.14 21.17
C ILE A 135 -24.39 3.09 21.02
N ASP A 136 -24.30 4.05 20.10
CA ASP A 136 -25.36 5.04 19.86
C ASP A 136 -26.49 4.46 18.99
N LEU A 137 -26.23 3.30 18.37
CA LEU A 137 -27.09 2.61 17.43
C LEU A 137 -27.86 1.49 18.14
N ILE A 138 -29.03 1.84 18.68
CA ILE A 138 -29.91 0.93 19.46
C ILE A 138 -30.16 -0.40 18.72
N GLU A 139 -30.40 -0.34 17.41
CA GLU A 139 -30.67 -1.55 16.62
C GLU A 139 -29.45 -2.45 16.41
N LYS A 140 -28.22 -1.91 16.42
CA LYS A 140 -27.02 -2.70 16.11
C LYS A 140 -26.67 -3.65 17.25
N ILE A 141 -26.84 -3.20 18.50
CA ILE A 141 -26.58 -4.01 19.70
C ILE A 141 -27.55 -5.20 19.80
N SER A 142 -28.79 -5.03 19.34
CA SER A 142 -29.82 -6.07 19.38
C SER A 142 -29.61 -7.18 18.32
N ARG A 143 -28.94 -6.86 17.20
CA ARG A 143 -28.69 -7.82 16.12
C ARG A 143 -27.65 -8.86 16.56
N LYS A 144 -28.04 -10.13 16.66
CA LYS A 144 -27.10 -11.24 16.89
C LYS A 144 -26.04 -11.25 15.78
N PRO A 145 -24.73 -11.29 16.12
CA PRO A 145 -23.69 -11.38 15.11
C PRO A 145 -23.90 -12.64 14.30
N ASN A 146 -23.82 -12.53 12.97
CA ASN A 146 -23.96 -13.68 12.09
C ASN A 146 -22.78 -14.63 12.32
N THR A 147 -23.04 -15.73 13.01
CA THR A 147 -22.07 -16.81 13.29
C THR A 147 -21.75 -17.63 12.05
N ASN A 148 -22.51 -17.48 10.95
CA ASN A 148 -22.23 -18.10 9.66
C ASN A 148 -21.17 -17.34 8.85
N ARG A 149 -20.15 -16.76 9.51
CA ARG A 149 -18.94 -16.39 8.78
C ARG A 149 -18.34 -17.69 8.27
N ARG A 150 -18.39 -17.88 6.94
CA ARG A 150 -17.68 -19.00 6.31
C ARG A 150 -16.24 -18.95 6.83
N PRO A 151 -15.73 -20.03 7.44
CA PRO A 151 -14.33 -20.05 7.85
C PRO A 151 -13.47 -19.66 6.65
N SER A 152 -12.36 -18.95 6.91
CA SER A 152 -11.33 -18.72 5.90
C SER A 152 -11.12 -20.02 5.13
N ARG A 153 -11.51 -20.04 3.85
CA ARG A 153 -11.40 -21.26 3.04
C ARG A 153 -9.92 -21.56 2.99
N LYS A 154 -9.51 -22.68 3.61
CA LYS A 154 -8.16 -23.20 3.41
C LYS A 154 -7.95 -23.35 1.91
N ASN A 155 -6.80 -22.88 1.40
CA ASN A 155 -6.47 -23.00 -0.01
C ASN A 155 -6.63 -24.46 -0.43
N LYS A 156 -7.45 -24.72 -1.46
CA LYS A 156 -7.69 -26.08 -1.97
C LYS A 156 -6.40 -26.75 -2.46
N LYS A 157 -5.44 -25.94 -2.91
CA LYS A 157 -4.13 -26.37 -3.39
C LYS A 157 -3.06 -25.72 -2.52
N VAL A 158 -2.25 -26.54 -1.86
CA VAL A 158 -1.01 -26.11 -1.20
C VAL A 158 0.09 -26.27 -2.24
N LEU A 159 0.78 -25.18 -2.60
CA LEU A 159 1.74 -25.11 -3.71
C LEU A 159 3.10 -25.80 -3.42
N GLY A 160 3.13 -26.77 -2.50
CA GLY A 160 4.36 -27.43 -2.06
C GLY A 160 5.25 -26.54 -1.18
N LYS A 161 6.39 -27.09 -0.77
CA LYS A 161 7.46 -26.36 -0.06
C LYS A 161 8.34 -25.62 -1.06
N SER A 162 9.07 -24.60 -0.61
CA SER A 162 10.05 -23.92 -1.46
C SER A 162 11.08 -24.93 -1.97
N ILE A 163 11.60 -24.73 -3.18
CA ILE A 163 12.71 -25.53 -3.72
C ILE A 163 13.95 -25.40 -2.81
N GLU A 164 14.08 -24.28 -2.09
CA GLU A 164 15.14 -24.02 -1.12
C GLU A 164 15.08 -24.96 0.10
N ASP A 165 13.91 -25.49 0.44
CA ASP A 165 13.72 -26.39 1.58
C ASP A 165 14.04 -27.86 1.25
N ARG A 166 14.54 -28.16 0.04
CA ARG A 166 14.83 -29.54 -0.37
C ARG A 166 16.08 -30.08 0.34
N SER A 167 16.09 -31.38 0.61
CA SER A 167 17.29 -32.08 1.11
C SER A 167 18.47 -31.88 0.16
N HIS A 168 19.65 -31.62 0.72
CA HIS A 168 20.88 -31.47 -0.06
C HIS A 168 21.27 -32.74 -0.83
N GLU A 169 20.84 -33.91 -0.36
CA GLU A 169 21.07 -35.21 -1.00
C GLU A 169 20.40 -35.33 -2.37
N ILE A 170 19.40 -34.48 -2.66
CA ILE A 170 18.74 -34.42 -3.98
C ILE A 170 19.65 -33.76 -5.02
N ASN A 171 20.56 -32.86 -4.59
CA ASN A 171 21.49 -32.19 -5.50
C ASN A 171 22.52 -33.16 -6.11
N SER A 172 22.90 -34.20 -5.37
CA SER A 172 23.94 -35.15 -5.79
C SER A 172 23.44 -36.18 -6.82
N ARG A 173 22.11 -36.34 -6.96
CA ARG A 173 21.46 -37.20 -7.96
C ARG A 173 21.86 -38.69 -7.91
N ASP A 174 22.41 -39.15 -6.77
CA ASP A 174 22.91 -40.52 -6.63
C ASP A 174 21.81 -41.58 -6.44
N VAL A 175 20.58 -41.15 -6.12
CA VAL A 175 19.45 -42.05 -5.85
C VAL A 175 18.44 -42.02 -6.98
N PHE A 176 17.94 -43.20 -7.35
CA PHE A 176 16.85 -43.37 -8.31
C PHE A 176 15.62 -42.53 -7.88
N GLY A 177 15.23 -41.58 -8.73
CA GLY A 177 14.13 -40.64 -8.47
C GLY A 177 14.54 -39.17 -8.30
N HIS A 178 15.84 -38.86 -8.19
CA HIS A 178 16.34 -37.48 -8.10
C HIS A 178 16.58 -36.78 -9.46
N TRP A 179 15.95 -37.26 -10.53
CA TRP A 179 16.09 -36.74 -11.90
C TRP A 179 14.88 -35.89 -12.32
N GLU A 180 14.62 -34.78 -11.64
CA GLU A 180 13.68 -33.78 -12.18
C GLU A 180 14.44 -32.92 -13.21
N ILE A 181 14.04 -32.96 -14.48
CA ILE A 181 14.59 -32.10 -15.54
C ILE A 181 14.01 -30.70 -15.36
N ASP A 182 14.89 -29.71 -15.21
CA ASP A 182 14.52 -28.29 -15.18
C ASP A 182 14.19 -27.84 -16.61
N THR A 183 12.91 -27.93 -17.02
CA THR A 183 12.48 -27.50 -18.36
C THR A 183 12.36 -25.97 -18.42
N VAL A 184 13.48 -25.26 -18.40
CA VAL A 184 13.51 -23.84 -18.78
C VAL A 184 13.84 -23.75 -20.26
N ILE A 185 12.81 -23.60 -21.11
CA ILE A 185 13.00 -23.33 -22.53
C ILE A 185 13.56 -21.91 -22.66
N ARG A 186 14.84 -21.79 -23.05
CA ARG A 186 15.41 -20.52 -23.51
C ARG A 186 14.83 -20.23 -24.89
N VAL A 187 13.83 -19.35 -24.96
CA VAL A 187 13.40 -18.76 -26.22
C VAL A 187 14.47 -17.73 -26.61
N TYR A 188 15.16 -17.98 -27.72
CA TYR A 188 16.07 -17.04 -28.36
C TYR A 188 15.29 -16.06 -29.25
#